data_AF-A0A4Q3TR02-F1
#
_entry.id   AF-A0A4Q3TR02-F1
#
_cell.length_a   1.000
_cell.length_b   1.000
_cell.length_c   1.000
_cell.angle_alpha   90.00
_cell.angle_beta   90.00
_cell.angle_gamma   90.00
#
_symmetry.space_group_name_H-M   'P 1'
#
loop_
_entity.id
_entity.type
_entity.pdbx_description
1 polymer ?
#
loop_
_entity_poly.entity_id
_entity_poly.type
_entity_poly.pdbx_seq_one_letter_code
_entity_poly.pdbx_strand_id
1 'polypeptide(L)'
;MGVITRRTQVVEAPIGSPLPLADLVAAQRPVIFRGLARDWPLAVAGRDDPRSAIDYLKRFDAGRPVVGYTGAPEIAGRYFYSDDLAGLNFQAQRVSLSAYLDAMAS
;
A
#
# COMPACT_ATOMS: atom_id res chain seq x y z
N MET A 1 -5.50 -25.67 7.00
CA MET A 1 -5.32 -24.31 7.55
C MET A 1 -3.91 -24.22 8.10
N GLY A 2 -2.97 -23.57 7.41
CA GLY A 2 -1.58 -23.49 7.88
C GLY A 2 -1.49 -22.59 9.11
N VAL A 3 -1.04 -23.12 10.24
CA VAL A 3 -0.81 -22.33 11.46
C VAL A 3 0.34 -21.37 11.16
N ILE A 4 0.09 -20.06 11.20
CA ILE A 4 1.15 -19.06 11.05
C ILE A 4 2.00 -19.12 12.33
N THR A 5 3.13 -19.82 12.25
CA THR A 5 4.06 -20.01 13.39
C THR A 5 5.10 -18.91 13.48
N ARG A 6 5.34 -18.15 12.40
CA ARG A 6 6.40 -17.13 12.35
C ARG A 6 5.82 -15.73 12.47
N ARG A 7 6.10 -15.07 13.60
CA ARG A 7 5.78 -13.66 13.83
C ARG A 7 6.90 -12.77 13.27
N THR A 8 6.54 -11.79 12.44
CA THR A 8 7.47 -10.75 11.99
C THR A 8 8.00 -9.96 13.18
N GLN A 9 9.31 -9.73 13.23
CA GLN A 9 9.93 -8.93 14.29
C GLN A 9 9.38 -7.50 14.23
N VAL A 10 9.01 -6.94 15.39
CA VAL A 10 8.55 -5.54 15.51
C VAL A 10 9.58 -4.77 16.32
N VAL A 11 9.96 -3.59 15.82
CA VAL A 11 10.88 -2.65 16.47
C VAL A 11 10.17 -1.32 16.57
N GLU A 12 10.12 -0.73 17.77
CA GLU A 12 9.66 0.64 17.94
C GLU A 12 10.76 1.59 17.42
N ALA A 13 10.40 2.47 16.50
CA ALA A 13 11.30 3.41 15.85
C ALA A 13 10.63 4.79 15.81
N PRO A 14 10.97 5.69 16.74
CA PRO A 14 10.57 7.10 16.64
C PRO A 14 11.02 7.73 15.32
N ILE A 15 10.41 8.87 14.96
CA ILE A 15 10.83 9.64 13.79
C ILE A 15 12.33 9.97 13.86
N GLY A 16 13.01 9.90 12.71
CA GLY A 16 14.44 10.16 12.61
C GLY A 16 15.34 9.07 13.20
N SER A 17 14.78 7.94 13.67
CA SER A 17 15.58 6.80 14.10
C SER A 17 16.51 6.33 12.98
N PRO A 18 17.82 6.20 13.22
CA PRO A 18 18.72 5.63 12.24
C PRO A 18 18.32 4.17 11.99
N LEU A 19 18.19 3.82 10.72
CA LEU A 19 17.90 2.44 10.32
C LEU A 19 19.21 1.69 10.10
N PRO A 20 19.42 0.51 10.71
CA PRO A 20 20.59 -0.33 10.47
C PRO A 20 20.45 -1.07 9.14
N LEU A 21 20.47 -0.33 8.02
CA LEU A 21 20.14 -0.85 6.69
C LEU A 21 21.02 -2.03 6.28
N ALA A 22 22.32 -1.97 6.59
CA ALA A 22 23.25 -3.06 6.28
C ALA A 22 22.86 -4.37 6.98
N ASP A 23 22.58 -4.29 8.29
CA ASP A 23 22.18 -5.47 9.08
C ASP A 23 20.81 -6.00 8.66
N LEU A 24 19.87 -5.11 8.33
CA LEU A 24 18.54 -5.49 7.82
C LEU A 24 18.63 -6.25 6.50
N VAL A 25 19.47 -5.76 5.59
CA VAL A 25 19.73 -6.43 4.30
C VAL A 25 20.44 -7.77 4.54
N ALA A 26 21.46 -7.82 5.40
CA ALA A 26 22.18 -9.07 5.70
C ALA A 26 21.29 -10.12 6.34
N ALA A 27 20.35 -9.72 7.20
CA ALA A 27 19.46 -10.62 7.93
C ALA A 27 18.40 -11.29 7.05
N GLN A 28 18.11 -10.76 5.86
CA GLN A 28 17.16 -11.33 4.88
C GLN A 28 15.83 -11.78 5.50
N ARG A 29 15.31 -10.99 6.44
CA ARG A 29 14.07 -11.31 7.17
C ARG A 29 13.20 -10.06 7.32
N PRO A 30 11.86 -10.21 7.29
CA PRO A 30 10.96 -9.07 7.44
C PRO A 30 11.04 -8.51 8.87
N VAL A 31 11.00 -7.18 8.97
CA VAL A 31 10.95 -6.41 10.22
C VAL A 31 9.95 -5.27 10.06
N ILE A 32 9.13 -5.02 11.09
CA ILE A 32 8.19 -3.91 11.17
C ILE A 32 8.79 -2.81 12.06
N PHE A 33 8.96 -1.61 11.52
CA PHE A 33 9.36 -0.43 12.29
C PHE A 33 8.13 0.40 12.66
N ARG A 34 7.62 0.21 13.89
CA ARG A 34 6.44 0.92 14.37
C ARG A 34 6.82 2.34 14.77
N GLY A 35 6.08 3.33 14.25
CA GLY A 35 6.26 4.74 14.60
C GLY A 35 7.18 5.53 13.66
N LEU A 36 7.93 4.86 12.76
CA LEU A 36 8.96 5.50 11.95
C LEU A 36 8.42 6.65 11.09
N ALA A 37 7.24 6.46 10.51
CA ALA A 37 6.55 7.42 9.67
C ALA A 37 5.38 8.13 10.37
N ARG A 38 5.26 8.04 11.71
CA ARG A 38 4.08 8.50 12.47
C ARG A 38 3.73 9.96 12.20
N ASP A 39 4.74 10.80 12.03
CA ASP A 39 4.58 12.24 11.86
C ASP A 39 4.77 12.70 10.40
N TRP A 40 4.82 11.76 9.45
CA TRP A 40 4.82 12.11 8.03
C TRP A 40 3.47 12.76 7.68
N PRO A 41 3.44 13.83 6.86
CA PRO A 41 2.21 14.54 6.59
C PRO A 41 1.06 13.66 6.05
N LEU A 42 1.36 12.65 5.22
CA LEU A 42 0.39 11.66 4.76
C LEU A 42 -0.16 10.79 5.89
N ALA A 43 0.72 10.29 6.77
CA ALA A 43 0.34 9.44 7.90
C ALA A 43 -0.46 10.21 8.96
N VAL A 44 -0.15 11.49 9.14
CA VAL A 44 -0.93 12.41 9.98
C VAL A 44 -2.31 12.65 9.36
N ALA A 45 -2.37 12.96 8.06
CA ALA A 45 -3.64 13.21 7.36
C ALA A 45 -4.59 12.00 7.39
N GLY A 46 -4.06 10.78 7.27
CA GLY A 46 -4.86 9.55 7.24
C GLY A 46 -5.10 8.88 8.60
N ARG A 47 -4.71 9.50 9.71
CA ARG A 47 -4.68 8.84 11.02
C ARG A 47 -6.06 8.35 11.48
N ASP A 48 -7.06 9.18 11.26
CA ASP A 48 -8.43 8.94 11.76
C ASP A 48 -9.43 8.68 10.62
N ASP A 49 -9.10 9.10 9.40
CA ASP A 49 -9.99 9.00 8.24
C ASP A 49 -9.20 8.75 6.94
N PRO A 50 -9.44 7.64 6.23
CA PRO A 50 -8.82 7.37 4.93
C PRO A 50 -9.12 8.43 3.86
N ARG A 51 -10.26 9.13 3.92
CA ARG A 51 -10.59 10.17 2.92
C ARG A 51 -9.67 11.38 3.05
N SER A 52 -9.32 11.76 4.27
CA SER A 52 -8.32 12.80 4.53
C SER A 52 -6.93 12.46 3.96
N ALA A 53 -6.54 11.18 3.93
CA ALA A 53 -5.32 10.75 3.23
C ALA A 53 -5.43 10.87 1.70
N ILE A 54 -6.60 10.51 1.14
CA ILE A 54 -6.89 10.65 -0.28
C ILE A 54 -6.82 12.13 -0.69
N ASP A 55 -7.48 13.02 0.05
CA ASP A 55 -7.45 14.46 -0.20
C ASP A 55 -6.02 15.02 -0.11
N TYR A 56 -5.22 14.55 0.86
CA TYR A 56 -3.81 14.89 0.95
C TYR A 56 -3.06 14.53 -0.35
N LEU A 57 -3.25 13.31 -0.86
CA LEU A 57 -2.58 12.78 -2.05
C LEU A 57 -3.02 13.50 -3.34
N LYS A 58 -4.30 13.84 -3.46
CA LYS A 58 -4.86 14.54 -4.63
C LYS A 58 -4.18 15.89 -4.91
N ARG A 59 -3.64 16.56 -3.88
CA ARG A 59 -2.87 17.81 -4.03
C ARG A 59 -1.57 17.66 -4.81
N PHE A 60 -1.07 16.44 -4.95
CA PHE A 60 0.14 16.11 -5.72
C PHE A 60 -0.18 15.55 -7.12
N ASP A 61 -1.46 15.42 -7.48
CA ASP A 61 -1.86 15.00 -8.81
C ASP A 61 -1.48 16.09 -9.82
N ALA A 62 -0.47 15.81 -10.64
CA ALA A 62 0.00 16.69 -11.70
C ALA A 62 -0.80 16.56 -13.00
N GLY A 63 -1.94 15.87 -13.00
CA GLY A 63 -2.78 15.63 -14.18
C GLY A 63 -2.19 14.64 -15.17
N ARG A 64 -1.11 13.94 -14.81
CA ARG A 64 -0.47 12.91 -15.65
C ARG A 64 -1.14 11.56 -15.37
N PRO A 65 -1.62 10.84 -16.40
CA PRO A 65 -2.23 9.53 -16.19
C PRO A 65 -1.26 8.53 -15.57
N VAL A 66 -1.74 7.79 -14.59
CA VAL A 66 -1.09 6.61 -13.98
C VAL A 66 -1.72 5.34 -14.53
N VAL A 67 -1.07 4.19 -14.31
CA VAL A 67 -1.67 2.88 -14.57
C VAL A 67 -2.34 2.39 -13.30
N GLY A 68 -3.67 2.30 -13.31
CA GLY A 68 -4.47 1.70 -12.24
C GLY A 68 -4.80 0.25 -12.55
N TYR A 69 -4.72 -0.60 -11.54
CA TYR A 69 -5.08 -2.02 -11.63
C TYR A 69 -6.30 -2.29 -10.75
N THR A 70 -7.43 -2.57 -11.38
CA THR A 70 -8.70 -2.81 -10.67
C THR A 70 -9.10 -4.26 -10.82
N GLY A 71 -9.24 -4.95 -9.69
CA GLY A 71 -9.77 -6.30 -9.60
C GLY A 71 -11.19 -6.29 -9.04
N ALA A 72 -11.97 -7.31 -9.40
CA ALA A 72 -13.30 -7.48 -8.82
C ALA A 72 -13.18 -7.88 -7.32
N PRO A 73 -14.10 -7.46 -6.44
CA PRO A 73 -14.02 -7.77 -5.00
C PRO A 73 -13.86 -9.27 -4.68
N GLU A 74 -14.39 -10.13 -5.55
CA GLU A 74 -14.41 -11.58 -5.45
C GLU A 74 -13.01 -12.20 -5.51
N ILE A 75 -12.02 -11.52 -6.12
CA ILE A 75 -10.65 -12.02 -6.20
C ILE A 75 -9.88 -11.83 -4.88
N ALA A 76 -10.48 -11.16 -3.88
CA ALA A 76 -9.91 -10.92 -2.55
C ALA A 76 -8.47 -10.37 -2.58
N GLY A 77 -8.19 -9.47 -3.53
CA GLY A 77 -6.87 -8.86 -3.72
C GLY A 77 -5.82 -9.72 -4.44
N ARG A 78 -6.21 -10.90 -4.96
CA ARG A 78 -5.31 -11.80 -5.69
C ARG A 78 -5.36 -11.53 -7.20
N TYR A 79 -4.52 -10.60 -7.65
CA TYR A 79 -4.28 -10.34 -9.07
C TYR A 79 -3.59 -11.54 -9.74
N PHE A 80 -4.26 -12.17 -10.71
CA PHE A 80 -3.79 -13.37 -11.41
C PHE A 80 -4.51 -13.56 -12.76
N TYR A 81 -4.41 -14.76 -13.33
CA TYR A 81 -5.27 -15.22 -14.41
C TYR A 81 -6.70 -15.50 -13.93
N SER A 82 -7.66 -15.41 -14.85
CA SER A 82 -9.02 -15.95 -14.67
C SER A 82 -9.00 -17.48 -14.50
N ASP A 83 -10.08 -18.04 -13.97
CA ASP A 83 -10.16 -19.49 -13.70
C ASP A 83 -10.04 -20.35 -14.96
N ASP A 84 -10.47 -19.82 -16.11
CA ASP A 84 -10.34 -20.44 -17.43
C ASP A 84 -8.97 -20.19 -18.09
N LEU A 85 -8.08 -19.45 -17.42
CA LEU A 85 -6.75 -19.03 -17.89
C LEU A 85 -6.78 -18.22 -19.21
N ALA A 86 -7.94 -17.76 -19.65
CA ALA A 86 -8.10 -17.07 -20.92
C ALA A 86 -7.66 -15.59 -20.85
N GLY A 87 -7.50 -15.05 -19.64
CA GLY A 87 -7.08 -13.67 -19.43
C GLY A 87 -6.68 -13.38 -17.99
N LEU A 88 -6.56 -12.10 -17.67
CA LEU A 88 -6.27 -11.61 -16.34
C LEU A 88 -7.58 -11.38 -15.58
N ASN A 89 -7.60 -11.66 -14.28
CA ASN A 89 -8.76 -11.42 -13.41
C ASN A 89 -8.88 -9.95 -12.94
N PHE A 90 -8.17 -9.04 -13.60
CA PHE A 90 -8.13 -7.61 -13.31
C PHE A 90 -7.95 -6.80 -14.60
N GLN A 91 -8.27 -5.52 -14.51
CA GLN A 91 -8.13 -4.57 -15.61
C GLN A 91 -7.02 -3.57 -15.31
N ALA A 92 -6.17 -3.31 -16.32
CA ALA A 92 -5.19 -2.24 -16.30
C ALA A 92 -5.71 -1.07 -17.13
N GLN A 93 -5.77 0.13 -16.55
CA GLN A 93 -6.26 1.32 -17.24
C GLN A 93 -5.38 2.54 -16.99
N ARG A 94 -5.30 3.44 -17.98
CA ARG A 94 -4.72 4.77 -17.80
C ARG A 94 -5.78 5.68 -17.19
N VAL A 95 -5.51 6.23 -16.02
CA VAL A 95 -6.47 7.03 -15.22
C VAL A 95 -5.72 8.16 -14.50
N SER A 96 -6.39 9.26 -14.15
CA SER A 96 -5.77 10.26 -13.28
C SER A 96 -5.66 9.72 -11.85
N LEU A 97 -4.64 10.16 -11.10
CA LEU A 97 -4.48 9.74 -9.72
C LEU A 97 -5.72 10.09 -8.89
N SER A 98 -6.25 11.30 -9.07
CA SER A 98 -7.42 11.76 -8.34
C SER A 98 -8.66 10.92 -8.60
N ALA A 99 -9.00 10.66 -9.87
CA ALA A 99 -10.18 9.87 -10.20
C ALA A 99 -10.06 8.42 -9.69
N TYR A 100 -8.85 7.86 -9.72
CA TYR A 100 -8.60 6.53 -9.21
C TYR A 100 -8.78 6.44 -7.69
N LEU A 101 -8.26 7.43 -6.94
CA LEU A 101 -8.45 7.49 -5.50
C LEU A 101 -9.91 7.72 -5.10
N ASP A 102 -10.66 8.51 -5.88
CA ASP A 102 -12.09 8.73 -5.64
C ASP A 102 -12.89 7.42 -5.81
N ALA A 103 -12.56 6.62 -6.83
CA ALA A 103 -13.19 5.32 -7.05
C ALA A 103 -12.86 4.28 -5.95
N MET A 104 -11.75 4.44 -5.22
CA MET A 104 -11.42 3.60 -4.07
C MET A 104 -12.17 4.01 -2.79
N ALA A 105 -12.67 5.24 -2.73
CA ALA A 105 -13.31 5.83 -1.54
C ALA A 105 -14.83 5.65 -1.50
N SER A 106 -15.41 5.14 -2.60
CA SER A 106 -16.84 4.84 -2.79
C SER A 106 -17.20 3.47 -2.25
#